data_AF-G0QGF8-F1
#
_entry.id   AF-G0QGF8-F1
#
_cell.length_a   1.000
_cell.length_b   1.000
_cell.length_c   1.000
_cell.angle_alpha   90.00
_cell.angle_beta   90.00
_cell.angle_gamma   90.00
#
_symmetry.space_group_name_H-M   'P 1'
#
loop_
_entity.id
_entity.type
_entity.pdbx_description
1 polymer ?
#
loop_
_entity_poly.entity_id
_entity_poly.type
_entity_poly.pdbx_seq_one_letter_code
_entity_poly.pdbx_strand_id
1 'polypeptide(L)'
;MVDEKFDVTPFDVEGQVDYDRLVDKFGTEEIDEELKERFFELAGGENLYVKRDFVYSHRDFDKALDEFEDGEDFFLYTGIGPSGKMHIGHIISFYFTKWLQDRFDVNVYIQVTDDEKYWDRDVNDEEIDKYAEDNIREIAAVGFDSDKTFIFRDREYMGNMYDGIVKIAEKINNSQAQGIFGFEGSTSIGMNFWPAIQNIPTFFERQPLCYSCCN
;
A
#
# COMPACT_ATOMS: atom_id res chain seq x y z
N MET A 1 -3.99 -35.84 8.46
CA MET A 1 -3.36 -34.55 8.80
C MET A 1 -4.45 -33.53 8.70
N VAL A 2 -4.71 -32.80 9.80
CA VAL A 2 -5.75 -31.76 9.80
C VAL A 2 -5.23 -30.66 8.88
N ASP A 3 -5.94 -30.35 7.80
CA ASP A 3 -5.72 -29.11 7.05
C ASP A 3 -5.91 -27.98 8.07
N GLU A 4 -4.81 -27.43 8.60
CA GLU A 4 -4.88 -26.18 9.34
C GLU A 4 -5.29 -25.11 8.35
N LYS A 5 -6.57 -24.75 8.43
CA LYS A 5 -7.21 -23.74 7.61
C LYS A 5 -6.74 -22.39 8.17
N PHE A 6 -5.71 -21.80 7.59
CA PHE A 6 -5.35 -20.42 7.88
C PHE A 6 -6.17 -19.49 6.98
N ASP A 7 -6.51 -18.31 7.48
CA ASP A 7 -7.20 -17.27 6.70
C ASP A 7 -6.47 -15.94 6.82
N VAL A 8 -6.36 -15.26 5.68
CA VAL A 8 -5.65 -13.98 5.55
C VAL A 8 -6.54 -13.08 4.73
N THR A 9 -6.93 -11.97 5.32
CA THR A 9 -7.68 -10.87 4.70
C THR A 9 -6.98 -9.55 5.04
N PRO A 10 -7.38 -8.41 4.46
CA PRO A 10 -6.86 -7.11 4.89
C PRO A 10 -7.12 -6.79 6.37
N PHE A 11 -8.06 -7.49 7.03
CA PHE A 11 -8.50 -7.19 8.39
C PHE A 11 -8.02 -8.22 9.42
N ASP A 12 -7.87 -9.48 9.02
CA ASP A 12 -7.61 -10.59 9.94
C ASP A 12 -6.57 -11.58 9.39
N VAL A 13 -5.74 -12.12 10.29
CA VAL A 13 -4.81 -13.23 10.04
C VAL A 13 -5.01 -14.28 11.11
N GLU A 14 -5.45 -15.48 10.72
CA GLU A 14 -5.70 -16.61 11.62
C GLU A 14 -4.93 -17.86 11.18
N GLY A 15 -4.38 -18.61 12.15
CA GLY A 15 -3.70 -19.88 11.92
C GLY A 15 -2.19 -19.80 11.65
N GLN A 16 -1.55 -20.95 11.45
CA GLN A 16 -0.17 -21.00 10.98
C GLN A 16 -0.16 -20.78 9.47
N VAL A 17 0.36 -19.61 9.06
CA VAL A 17 0.37 -19.18 7.67
C VAL A 17 1.33 -20.04 6.85
N ASP A 18 0.81 -20.67 5.80
CA ASP A 18 1.58 -21.34 4.76
C ASP A 18 1.76 -20.35 3.59
N TYR A 19 2.97 -19.80 3.47
CA TYR A 19 3.27 -18.71 2.54
C TYR A 19 3.25 -19.17 1.08
N ASP A 20 3.59 -20.42 0.79
CA ASP A 20 3.52 -20.98 -0.57
C ASP A 20 2.05 -21.08 -1.00
N ARG A 21 1.18 -21.58 -0.11
CA ARG A 21 -0.28 -21.58 -0.35
C ARG A 21 -0.85 -20.17 -0.46
N LEU A 22 -0.26 -19.16 0.18
CA LEU A 22 -0.68 -17.77 0.03
C LEU A 22 -0.38 -17.21 -1.35
N VAL A 23 0.79 -17.54 -1.91
CA VAL A 23 1.17 -17.12 -3.27
C VAL A 23 0.13 -17.64 -4.27
N ASP A 24 -0.22 -18.92 -4.18
CA ASP A 24 -1.24 -19.54 -5.01
C ASP A 24 -2.63 -18.94 -4.78
N LYS A 25 -3.06 -18.78 -3.52
CA LYS A 25 -4.39 -18.24 -3.15
C LYS A 25 -4.58 -16.83 -3.67
N PHE A 26 -3.54 -16.00 -3.57
CA PHE A 26 -3.59 -14.61 -4.00
C PHE A 26 -3.12 -14.42 -5.43
N GLY A 27 -2.66 -15.44 -6.15
CA GLY A 27 -2.20 -15.30 -7.55
C GLY A 27 -1.07 -14.27 -7.68
N THR A 28 -0.14 -14.30 -6.73
CA THR A 28 1.14 -13.57 -6.79
C THR A 28 2.23 -14.51 -7.31
N GLU A 29 3.43 -13.98 -7.51
CA GLU A 29 4.61 -14.76 -7.88
C GLU A 29 5.66 -14.65 -6.76
N GLU A 30 6.49 -15.68 -6.57
CA GLU A 30 7.60 -15.63 -5.63
C GLU A 30 8.73 -14.76 -6.19
N ILE A 31 9.42 -14.02 -5.31
CA ILE A 31 10.69 -13.37 -5.67
C ILE A 31 11.77 -14.44 -5.61
N ASP A 32 12.01 -15.11 -6.73
CA ASP A 32 13.06 -16.13 -6.85
C ASP A 32 14.48 -15.54 -6.79
N GLU A 33 15.49 -16.41 -6.68
CA GLU A 33 16.88 -15.96 -6.55
C GLU A 33 17.37 -15.16 -7.78
N GLU A 34 16.87 -15.46 -8.98
CA GLU A 34 17.23 -14.73 -10.21
C GLU A 34 16.70 -13.29 -10.15
N LEU A 35 15.43 -13.13 -9.76
CA LEU A 35 14.80 -11.83 -9.59
C LEU A 35 15.42 -11.04 -8.43
N LYS A 36 15.80 -11.69 -7.32
CA LYS A 36 16.53 -11.05 -6.21
C LYS A 36 17.89 -10.51 -6.66
N GLU A 37 18.66 -11.33 -7.37
CA GLU A 37 19.99 -10.93 -7.87
C GLU A 37 19.88 -9.73 -8.81
N ARG A 38 18.95 -9.80 -9.78
CA ARG A 38 18.66 -8.69 -10.71
C ARG A 38 18.26 -7.42 -9.97
N PHE A 39 17.35 -7.53 -9.01
CA PHE A 39 16.91 -6.39 -8.20
C PHE A 39 18.05 -5.74 -7.42
N PHE A 40 18.91 -6.54 -6.77
CA PHE A 40 20.04 -6.01 -6.00
C PHE A 40 21.12 -5.36 -6.87
N GLU A 41 21.31 -5.86 -8.09
CA GLU A 41 22.18 -5.23 -9.09
C GLU A 41 21.65 -3.84 -9.47
N LEU A 42 20.36 -3.74 -9.84
CA LEU A 42 19.73 -2.48 -10.21
C LEU A 42 19.67 -1.47 -9.05
N ALA A 43 19.41 -1.94 -7.83
CA ALA A 43 19.38 -1.11 -6.63
C ALA A 43 20.79 -0.70 -6.12
N GLY A 44 21.86 -1.27 -6.69
CA GLY A 44 23.24 -1.04 -6.26
C GLY A 44 23.51 -1.52 -4.82
N GLY A 45 22.79 -2.52 -4.34
CA GLY A 45 22.98 -3.10 -3.00
C GLY A 45 21.85 -4.01 -2.54
N GLU A 46 22.16 -4.80 -1.52
CA GLU A 46 21.21 -5.76 -0.93
C GLU A 46 20.31 -5.12 0.14
N ASN A 47 19.09 -5.65 0.26
CA ASN A 47 18.18 -5.38 1.38
C ASN A 47 17.96 -6.65 2.21
N LEU A 48 18.02 -6.53 3.54
CA LEU A 48 17.86 -7.69 4.43
C LEU A 48 16.47 -8.33 4.38
N TYR A 49 15.42 -7.56 4.06
CA TYR A 49 14.05 -8.07 4.00
C TYR A 49 13.84 -8.95 2.78
N VAL A 50 14.37 -8.56 1.62
CA VAL A 50 14.31 -9.38 0.40
C VAL A 50 15.29 -10.55 0.48
N LYS A 51 16.52 -10.33 0.99
CA LYS A 51 17.55 -11.37 1.11
C LYS A 51 17.16 -12.53 2.05
N ARG A 52 16.26 -12.29 2.99
CA ARG A 52 15.80 -13.27 3.98
C ARG A 52 14.34 -13.64 3.82
N ASP A 53 13.73 -13.35 2.68
CA ASP A 53 12.35 -13.72 2.37
C ASP A 53 11.32 -13.16 3.37
N PHE A 54 11.59 -11.99 3.96
CA PHE A 54 10.54 -11.22 4.64
C PHE A 54 9.63 -10.54 3.63
N VAL A 55 10.20 -10.06 2.51
CA VAL A 55 9.46 -9.68 1.31
C VAL A 55 9.76 -10.76 0.29
N TYR A 56 8.78 -11.63 0.05
CA TYR A 56 8.98 -12.92 -0.64
C TYR A 56 8.10 -13.12 -1.87
N SER A 57 7.08 -12.28 -2.08
CA SER A 57 6.19 -12.37 -3.23
C SER A 57 5.93 -11.01 -3.86
N HIS A 58 5.49 -11.02 -5.12
CA HIS A 58 5.26 -9.83 -5.91
C HIS A 58 4.15 -10.03 -6.96
N ARG A 59 3.81 -8.95 -7.67
CA ARG A 59 3.05 -8.97 -8.93
C ARG A 59 3.69 -7.97 -9.88
N ASP A 60 4.02 -8.41 -11.10
CA ASP A 60 4.59 -7.56 -12.15
C ASP A 60 5.85 -6.78 -11.72
N PHE A 61 6.64 -7.32 -10.79
CA PHE A 61 7.86 -6.67 -10.30
C PHE A 61 9.00 -6.81 -11.30
N ASP A 62 9.10 -7.97 -11.94
CA ASP A 62 9.89 -8.21 -13.14
C ASP A 62 9.63 -7.13 -14.21
N LYS A 63 8.37 -6.81 -14.49
CA LYS A 63 7.99 -5.77 -15.46
C LYS A 63 8.37 -4.38 -15.00
N ALA A 64 8.22 -4.07 -13.71
CA ALA A 64 8.65 -2.79 -13.15
C ALA A 64 10.17 -2.62 -13.28
N LEU A 65 10.95 -3.69 -13.12
CA LEU A 65 12.39 -3.67 -13.37
C LEU A 65 12.72 -3.55 -14.85
N ASP A 66 11.95 -4.18 -15.75
CA ASP A 66 12.10 -4.01 -17.20
C ASP A 66 11.91 -2.53 -17.60
N GLU A 67 10.83 -1.89 -17.12
CA GLU A 67 10.54 -0.47 -17.37
C GLU A 67 11.66 0.44 -16.83
N PHE A 68 12.17 0.15 -15.63
CA PHE A 68 13.29 0.90 -15.04
C PHE A 68 14.57 0.77 -15.86
N GLU A 69 14.91 -0.42 -16.37
CA GLU A 69 16.07 -0.63 -17.24
C GLU A 69 15.95 0.07 -18.59
N ASP A 70 14.73 0.18 -19.11
CA ASP A 70 14.41 0.94 -20.32
C ASP A 70 14.45 2.47 -20.10
N GLY A 71 14.65 2.91 -18.85
CA GLY A 71 14.78 4.31 -18.47
C GLY A 71 13.44 5.02 -18.25
N GLU A 72 12.37 4.26 -18.05
CA GLU A 72 11.08 4.80 -17.64
C GLU A 72 11.08 5.13 -16.15
N ASP A 73 10.45 6.25 -15.79
CA ASP A 73 10.31 6.68 -14.40
C ASP A 73 9.21 5.90 -13.68
N PHE A 74 9.40 5.66 -12.38
CA PHE A 74 8.37 5.10 -11.50
C PHE A 74 8.34 5.82 -10.15
N PHE A 75 7.29 5.58 -9.37
CA PHE A 75 7.15 6.09 -8.01
C PHE A 75 6.68 5.00 -7.05
N LEU A 76 6.86 5.24 -5.77
CA LEU A 76 6.45 4.34 -4.70
C LEU A 76 5.17 4.83 -4.05
N TYR A 77 4.28 3.90 -3.71
CA TYR A 77 3.07 4.18 -2.96
C TYR A 77 2.93 3.18 -1.81
N THR A 78 2.66 3.68 -0.61
CA THR A 78 2.32 2.90 0.58
C THR A 78 1.33 3.67 1.46
N GLY A 79 0.91 3.12 2.59
CA GLY A 79 -0.03 3.79 3.47
C GLY A 79 -0.15 3.19 4.86
N ILE A 80 -0.94 3.85 5.69
CA ILE A 80 -1.29 3.41 7.04
C ILE A 80 -2.73 3.77 7.37
N GLY A 81 -3.43 2.83 8.00
CA GLY A 81 -4.71 3.10 8.65
C GLY A 81 -4.48 3.52 10.11
N PRO A 82 -4.81 4.76 10.50
CA PRO A 82 -4.51 5.29 11.83
C PRO A 82 -5.47 4.74 12.90
N SER A 83 -5.24 3.50 13.34
CA SER A 83 -6.03 2.83 14.39
C SER A 83 -5.32 2.76 15.76
N GLY A 84 -4.08 3.27 15.84
CA GLY A 84 -3.30 3.25 17.07
C GLY A 84 -1.86 3.74 16.88
N LYS A 85 -1.05 3.57 17.93
CA LYS A 85 0.39 3.86 17.86
C LYS A 85 1.09 2.87 16.95
N MET A 86 2.06 3.33 16.16
CA MET A 86 2.87 2.42 15.37
C MET A 86 3.69 1.48 16.27
N HIS A 87 3.84 0.24 15.82
CA HIS A 87 4.70 -0.76 16.44
C HIS A 87 5.70 -1.26 15.40
N ILE A 88 6.62 -2.13 15.82
CA ILE A 88 7.71 -2.60 14.95
C ILE A 88 7.22 -3.28 13.66
N GLY A 89 6.05 -3.93 13.68
CA GLY A 89 5.43 -4.46 12.46
C GLY A 89 5.16 -3.38 11.41
N HIS A 90 4.55 -2.25 11.80
CA HIS A 90 4.23 -1.15 10.87
C HIS A 90 5.49 -0.51 10.28
N ILE A 91 6.56 -0.38 11.07
CA ILE A 91 7.74 0.37 10.62
C ILE A 91 8.57 -0.38 9.57
N ILE A 92 8.45 -1.71 9.48
CA ILE A 92 9.20 -2.52 8.50
C ILE A 92 8.87 -2.08 7.06
N SER A 93 7.58 -1.90 6.75
CA SER A 93 7.16 -1.45 5.42
C SER A 93 7.75 -0.09 5.08
N PHE A 94 7.73 0.87 6.02
CA PHE A 94 8.28 2.20 5.79
C PHE A 94 9.81 2.19 5.65
N TYR A 95 10.55 1.40 6.43
CA TYR A 95 12.00 1.26 6.24
C TYR A 95 12.34 0.61 4.90
N PHE A 96 11.52 -0.33 4.43
CA PHE A 96 11.72 -0.92 3.11
C PHE A 96 11.45 0.10 2.00
N THR A 97 10.34 0.84 2.07
CA THR A 97 10.01 1.91 1.12
C THR A 97 11.07 3.00 1.11
N LYS A 98 11.58 3.40 2.29
CA LYS A 98 12.67 4.38 2.40
C LYS A 98 13.95 3.87 1.76
N TRP A 99 14.30 2.59 1.99
CA TRP A 99 15.45 1.98 1.32
C TRP A 99 15.29 1.98 -0.20
N LEU A 100 14.09 1.67 -0.71
CA LEU A 100 13.80 1.75 -2.15
C LEU A 100 13.95 3.19 -2.67
N GLN A 101 13.41 4.18 -1.96
CA GLN A 101 13.56 5.60 -2.31
C GLN A 101 15.03 5.98 -2.42
N ASP A 102 15.87 5.60 -1.44
CA ASP A 102 17.30 5.91 -1.48
C ASP A 102 18.03 5.26 -2.67
N ARG A 103 17.63 4.04 -3.05
CA ARG A 103 18.30 3.27 -4.11
C ARG A 103 17.92 3.70 -5.51
N PHE A 104 16.65 4.04 -5.71
CA PHE A 104 16.09 4.36 -7.02
C PHE A 104 15.87 5.86 -7.23
N ASP A 105 16.03 6.68 -6.19
CA ASP A 105 15.90 8.14 -6.26
C ASP A 105 14.51 8.63 -6.75
N VAL A 106 13.46 7.93 -6.34
CA VAL A 106 12.07 8.11 -6.82
C VAL A 106 11.16 8.83 -5.82
N ASN A 107 10.03 9.34 -6.31
CA ASN A 107 8.99 9.93 -5.48
C ASN A 107 8.27 8.86 -4.63
N VAL A 108 7.80 9.24 -3.45
CA VAL A 108 7.05 8.39 -2.52
C VAL A 108 5.75 9.09 -2.11
N TYR A 109 4.64 8.38 -2.24
CA TYR A 109 3.34 8.81 -1.75
C TYR A 109 2.88 7.93 -0.60
N ILE A 110 2.49 8.56 0.52
CA ILE A 110 2.06 7.84 1.72
C ILE A 110 0.65 8.28 2.09
N GLN A 111 -0.31 7.36 1.93
CA GLN A 111 -1.71 7.59 2.26
C GLN A 111 -1.99 7.31 3.74
N VAL A 112 -2.65 8.24 4.42
CA VAL A 112 -3.16 8.05 5.79
C VAL A 112 -4.68 7.93 5.71
N THR A 113 -5.19 6.71 5.87
CA THR A 113 -6.58 6.31 5.58
C THR A 113 -7.51 6.57 6.76
N ASP A 114 -7.61 7.84 7.14
CA ASP A 114 -8.39 8.25 8.30
C ASP A 114 -9.92 8.17 8.07
N ASP A 115 -10.37 8.18 6.82
CA ASP A 115 -11.75 7.90 6.45
C ASP A 115 -12.11 6.41 6.54
N GLU A 116 -11.21 5.51 6.14
CA GLU A 116 -11.33 4.06 6.34
C GLU A 116 -11.61 3.75 7.81
N LYS A 117 -10.76 4.28 8.70
CA LYS A 117 -10.91 4.05 10.15
C LYS A 117 -12.13 4.72 10.75
N TYR A 118 -12.65 5.77 10.12
CA TYR A 118 -13.92 6.37 10.52
C TYR A 118 -15.12 5.50 10.16
N TRP A 119 -15.06 4.77 9.04
CA TRP A 119 -16.12 3.84 8.63
C TRP A 119 -16.00 2.47 9.30
N ASP A 120 -14.80 2.11 9.72
CA ASP A 120 -14.51 0.96 10.57
C ASP A 120 -15.00 1.22 12.01
N ARG A 121 -15.70 0.27 12.63
CA ARG A 121 -16.65 0.58 13.73
C ARG A 121 -16.03 0.69 15.13
N ASP A 122 -14.71 0.68 15.24
CA ASP A 122 -14.02 0.39 16.50
C ASP A 122 -13.22 1.56 17.11
N VAL A 123 -13.20 2.76 16.48
CA VAL A 123 -12.41 3.90 16.97
C VAL A 123 -13.22 5.21 16.96
N ASN A 124 -13.06 6.04 18.00
CA ASN A 124 -13.67 7.37 18.05
C ASN A 124 -12.95 8.35 17.10
N ASP A 125 -13.69 9.27 16.47
CA ASP A 125 -13.17 10.26 15.52
C ASP A 125 -12.01 11.09 16.08
N GLU A 126 -12.14 11.57 17.32
CA GLU A 126 -11.06 12.32 17.99
C GLU A 126 -9.78 11.49 18.19
N GLU A 127 -9.92 10.18 18.35
CA GLU A 127 -8.77 9.28 18.47
C GLU A 127 -8.14 9.01 17.11
N ILE A 128 -8.93 8.85 16.05
CA ILE A 128 -8.46 8.70 14.67
C ILE A 128 -7.61 9.90 14.27
N ASP A 129 -8.10 11.13 14.53
CA ASP A 129 -7.38 12.35 14.22
C ASP A 129 -6.03 12.42 14.94
N LYS A 130 -6.02 12.06 16.22
CA LYS A 130 -4.81 12.02 17.03
C LYS A 130 -3.82 10.97 16.51
N TYR A 131 -4.30 9.76 16.19
CA TYR A 131 -3.45 8.71 15.64
C TYR A 131 -2.92 9.07 14.26
N ALA A 132 -3.72 9.73 13.42
CA ALA A 132 -3.26 10.22 12.13
C ALA A 132 -2.09 11.22 12.31
N GLU A 133 -2.23 12.19 13.21
CA GLU A 133 -1.13 13.13 13.51
C GLU A 133 0.12 12.43 14.06
N ASP A 134 -0.05 11.53 15.01
CA ASP A 134 1.06 10.80 15.63
C ASP A 134 1.76 9.88 14.62
N ASN A 135 1.01 9.13 13.81
CA ASN A 135 1.57 8.26 12.77
C ASN A 135 2.28 9.08 11.68
N ILE A 136 1.75 10.24 11.27
CA ILE A 136 2.45 11.13 10.33
C ILE A 136 3.81 11.56 10.89
N ARG A 137 3.88 11.91 12.19
CA ARG A 137 5.16 12.25 12.85
C ARG A 137 6.10 11.05 12.91
N GLU A 138 5.59 9.85 13.19
CA GLU A 138 6.36 8.61 13.23
C GLU A 138 6.92 8.25 11.85
N ILE A 139 6.11 8.40 10.79
CA ILE A 139 6.53 8.18 9.40
C ILE A 139 7.59 9.21 8.97
N ALA A 140 7.38 10.49 9.29
CA ALA A 140 8.37 11.54 9.03
C ALA A 140 9.71 11.25 9.71
N ALA A 141 9.69 10.62 10.89
CA ALA A 141 10.89 10.24 11.63
C ALA A 141 11.66 9.05 11.01
N VAL A 142 11.09 8.32 10.05
CA VAL A 142 11.79 7.24 9.30
C VAL A 142 12.95 7.82 8.47
N GLY A 143 12.86 9.09 8.07
CA GLY A 143 13.92 9.79 7.34
C GLY A 143 13.84 9.62 5.82
N PHE A 144 12.63 9.63 5.27
CA PHE A 144 12.41 9.82 3.83
C PHE A 144 12.97 11.17 3.36
N ASP A 145 13.28 11.27 2.06
CA ASP A 145 13.62 12.56 1.45
C ASP A 145 12.35 13.44 1.39
N SER A 146 12.38 14.58 2.08
CA SER A 146 11.23 15.49 2.17
C SER A 146 10.87 16.15 0.85
N ASP A 147 11.82 16.29 -0.09
CA ASP A 147 11.58 16.92 -1.38
C ASP A 147 10.91 15.96 -2.38
N LYS A 148 10.96 14.64 -2.09
CA LYS A 148 10.41 13.56 -2.92
C LYS A 148 9.33 12.74 -2.21
N THR A 149 8.82 13.20 -1.08
CA THR A 149 7.84 12.45 -0.30
C THR A 149 6.60 13.29 0.00
N PHE A 150 5.44 12.78 -0.39
CA PHE A 150 4.15 13.38 -0.09
C PHE A 150 3.32 12.47 0.81
N ILE A 151 3.19 12.86 2.08
CA ILE A 151 2.31 12.22 3.05
C ILE A 151 1.00 12.99 3.06
N PHE A 152 -0.12 12.30 2.83
CA PHE A 152 -1.43 12.95 2.78
C PHE A 152 -2.47 12.16 3.55
N ARG A 153 -3.37 12.91 4.19
CA ARG A 153 -4.51 12.40 4.92
C ARG A 153 -5.73 12.42 4.02
N ASP A 154 -6.46 11.33 3.95
CA ASP A 154 -7.53 11.16 2.96
C ASP A 154 -8.62 12.21 3.09
N ARG A 155 -9.16 12.43 4.29
CA ARG A 155 -10.21 13.47 4.49
C ARG A 155 -9.73 14.89 4.15
N GLU A 156 -8.43 15.16 4.27
CA GLU A 156 -7.84 16.47 3.97
C GLU A 156 -7.59 16.65 2.46
N TYR A 157 -7.05 15.62 1.79
CA TYR A 157 -6.63 15.68 0.40
C TYR A 157 -7.72 15.25 -0.60
N MET A 158 -8.87 14.76 -0.12
CA MET A 158 -9.99 14.22 -0.90
C MET A 158 -10.39 15.10 -2.09
N GLY A 159 -10.43 16.43 -1.90
CA GLY A 159 -10.81 17.38 -2.94
C GLY A 159 -9.91 17.29 -4.20
N ASN A 160 -8.63 16.99 -4.04
CA ASN A 160 -7.69 16.84 -5.16
C ASN A 160 -7.80 15.47 -5.84
N MET A 161 -8.29 14.46 -5.12
CA MET A 161 -8.40 13.08 -5.60
C MET A 161 -9.76 12.75 -6.21
N TYR A 162 -10.79 13.54 -5.88
CA TYR A 162 -12.20 13.20 -6.13
C TYR A 162 -12.50 12.85 -7.60
N ASP A 163 -12.00 13.65 -8.56
CA ASP A 163 -12.23 13.41 -9.99
C ASP A 163 -11.65 12.07 -10.46
N GLY A 164 -10.51 11.66 -9.88
CA GLY A 164 -9.91 10.37 -10.15
C GLY A 164 -10.67 9.23 -9.48
N ILE A 165 -11.07 9.42 -8.22
CA ILE A 165 -11.88 8.45 -7.47
C ILE A 165 -13.18 8.16 -8.20
N VAL A 166 -13.86 9.18 -8.75
CA VAL A 166 -15.10 9.00 -9.54
C VAL A 166 -14.87 8.07 -10.74
N LYS A 167 -13.75 8.22 -11.44
CA LYS A 167 -13.41 7.37 -12.60
C LYS A 167 -13.08 5.93 -12.17
N ILE A 168 -12.37 5.76 -11.06
CA ILE A 168 -12.03 4.43 -10.52
C ILE A 168 -13.29 3.72 -10.02
N ALA A 169 -14.14 4.43 -9.28
CA ALA A 169 -15.39 3.90 -8.73
C ALA A 169 -16.35 3.41 -9.82
N GLU A 170 -16.30 3.96 -11.03
CA GLU A 170 -17.06 3.45 -12.19
C GLU A 170 -16.59 2.04 -12.62
N LYS A 171 -15.31 1.71 -12.41
CA LYS A 171 -14.70 0.45 -12.87
C LYS A 171 -14.80 -0.68 -11.86
N ILE A 172 -15.11 -0.36 -10.59
CA ILE A 172 -15.25 -1.34 -9.51
C ILE A 172 -16.74 -1.56 -9.26
N ASN A 173 -17.26 -2.73 -9.60
CA ASN A 173 -18.62 -3.10 -9.25
C ASN A 173 -18.70 -3.76 -7.87
N ASN A 174 -19.89 -3.72 -7.25
CA ASN A 174 -20.09 -4.29 -5.91
C ASN A 174 -19.74 -5.77 -5.84
N SER A 175 -20.01 -6.58 -6.87
CA SER A 175 -19.66 -8.01 -6.84
C SER A 175 -18.14 -8.24 -6.77
N GLN A 176 -17.34 -7.37 -7.39
CA GLN A 176 -15.88 -7.39 -7.25
C GLN A 176 -15.46 -7.01 -5.83
N ALA A 177 -16.01 -5.92 -5.29
CA ALA A 177 -15.71 -5.48 -3.92
C ALA A 177 -16.09 -6.56 -2.88
N GLN A 178 -17.26 -7.19 -3.03
CA GLN A 178 -17.70 -8.30 -2.18
C GLN A 178 -16.80 -9.53 -2.31
N GLY A 179 -16.39 -9.89 -3.53
CA GLY A 179 -15.53 -11.05 -3.77
C GLY A 179 -14.11 -10.90 -3.20
N ILE A 180 -13.59 -9.68 -3.17
CA ILE A 180 -12.23 -9.39 -2.69
C ILE A 180 -12.21 -9.11 -1.18
N PHE A 181 -13.11 -8.26 -0.69
CA PHE A 181 -13.10 -7.76 0.69
C PHE A 181 -14.13 -8.45 1.60
N GLY A 182 -14.94 -9.37 1.07
CA GLY A 182 -15.96 -10.06 1.86
C GLY A 182 -17.12 -9.17 2.29
N PHE A 183 -17.31 -8.01 1.67
CA PHE A 183 -18.40 -7.10 2.02
C PHE A 183 -19.78 -7.74 1.80
N GLU A 184 -20.72 -7.40 2.67
CA GLU A 184 -22.09 -7.92 2.64
C GLU A 184 -23.10 -6.79 2.50
N GLY A 185 -24.38 -7.12 2.34
CA GLY A 185 -25.45 -6.11 2.25
C GLY A 185 -25.60 -5.23 3.51
N SER A 186 -24.98 -5.63 4.63
CA SER A 186 -24.94 -4.88 5.89
C SER A 186 -23.70 -3.97 6.02
N THR A 187 -22.69 -4.13 5.15
CA THR A 187 -21.48 -3.30 5.13
C THR A 187 -21.85 -1.87 4.72
N SER A 188 -21.21 -0.87 5.34
CA SER A 188 -21.52 0.54 5.05
C SER A 188 -21.20 0.90 3.60
N ILE A 189 -21.91 1.89 3.07
CA ILE A 189 -21.61 2.42 1.72
C ILE A 189 -20.20 3.03 1.65
N GLY A 190 -19.70 3.57 2.77
CA GLY A 190 -18.33 4.09 2.89
C GLY A 190 -17.30 2.99 2.68
N MET A 191 -17.42 1.88 3.41
CA MET A 191 -16.52 0.73 3.25
C MET A 191 -16.61 0.11 1.84
N ASN A 192 -17.80 0.05 1.24
CA ASN A 192 -17.92 -0.43 -0.15
C ASN A 192 -17.25 0.51 -1.17
N PHE A 193 -17.19 1.81 -0.87
CA PHE A 193 -16.59 2.83 -1.73
C PHE A 193 -15.07 3.00 -1.49
N TRP A 194 -14.61 2.73 -0.27
CA TRP A 194 -13.21 2.88 0.15
C TRP A 194 -12.17 2.28 -0.81
N PRO A 195 -12.37 1.11 -1.45
CA PRO A 195 -11.40 0.61 -2.42
C PRO A 195 -11.07 1.60 -3.54
N ALA A 196 -12.01 2.46 -3.96
CA ALA A 196 -11.73 3.48 -4.96
C ALA A 196 -10.80 4.59 -4.42
N ILE A 197 -10.92 4.92 -3.13
CA ILE A 197 -10.06 5.89 -2.42
C ILE A 197 -8.65 5.30 -2.21
N GLN A 198 -8.54 4.02 -1.84
CA GLN A 198 -7.23 3.38 -1.66
C GLN A 198 -6.43 3.26 -2.98
N ASN A 199 -7.12 3.19 -4.13
CA ASN A 199 -6.49 2.94 -5.43
C ASN A 199 -6.04 4.22 -6.16
N ILE A 200 -6.64 5.39 -5.90
CA ILE A 200 -6.28 6.61 -6.62
C ILE A 200 -4.79 7.02 -6.52
N PRO A 201 -4.06 6.77 -5.41
CA PRO A 201 -2.63 7.11 -5.33
C PRO A 201 -1.76 6.42 -6.38
N THR A 202 -2.20 5.25 -6.88
CA THR A 202 -1.50 4.52 -7.96
C THR A 202 -1.51 5.24 -9.32
N PHE A 203 -2.21 6.38 -9.41
CA PHE A 203 -2.30 7.20 -10.63
C PHE A 203 -1.76 8.63 -10.44
N PHE A 204 -1.13 8.97 -9.31
CA PHE A 204 -0.74 10.35 -9.02
C PHE A 204 0.24 10.95 -10.05
N GLU A 205 1.15 10.16 -10.61
CA GLU A 205 2.06 10.66 -11.65
C GLU A 205 1.56 10.40 -13.07
N ARG A 206 0.37 9.78 -13.22
CA ARG A 206 -0.23 9.50 -14.52
C ARG A 206 -1.21 10.60 -14.92
N GLN A 207 -0.88 11.29 -16.01
CA GLN A 207 -1.83 12.17 -16.70
C GLN A 207 -3.01 11.34 -17.27
N PRO A 208 -4.28 11.80 -17.21
CA PRO A 208 -4.78 13.12 -16.78
C PRO A 208 -5.47 13.06 -15.40
N LEU A 209 -5.02 12.19 -14.48
CA LEU A 209 -5.67 11.99 -13.19
C LEU A 209 -5.15 12.93 -12.10
N CYS A 210 -3.95 13.51 -12.26
CA CYS A 210 -3.46 14.57 -11.38
C CYS A 210 -3.63 15.97 -12.02
N TYR A 211 -4.52 16.79 -11.44
CA TYR A 211 -4.67 18.21 -11.80
C TYR A 211 -3.80 19.15 -10.95
N SER A 212 -3.19 18.67 -9.86
CA SER A 212 -2.47 19.51 -8.88
C SER A 212 -0.95 19.30 -8.82
N CYS A 213 -0.40 18.28 -9.49
CA CYS A 213 1.03 17.94 -9.44
C CYS A 213 1.92 18.81 -10.36
N CYS A 214 1.33 19.72 -11.14
CA CYS A 214 2.05 20.65 -11.99
C CYS A 214 1.70 22.09 -11.63
N ASN A 215 2.39 22.64 -10.64
CA ASN A 215 2.70 24.07 -10.54
C ASN A 215 4.09 24.26 -9.94
#